data_AF-X1M3C4-F1
#
_entry.id   AF-X1M3C4-F1
#
_cell.length_a   1.000
_cell.length_b   1.000
_cell.length_c   1.000
_cell.angle_alpha   90.00
_cell.angle_beta   90.00
_cell.angle_gamma   90.00
#
_symmetry.space_group_name_H-M   'P 1'
#
loop_
_entity.id
_entity.type
_entity.pdbx_description
1 polymer ?
#
loop_
_entity_poly.entity_id
_entity_poly.type
_entity_poly.pdbx_seq_one_letter_code
_entity_poly.pdbx_strand_id
1 'polypeptide(L)'
;MKIFRVFLIFASVFVLRFAAAEMDWDNMVIKSSATNQASAVDLLKKELYSLQHDESKTVGDFLKVDFIRENKLNGLLYEYRTMKQNYLTDGSTEYVFQLPLTNKILSLLLPNTKPVKLVVPMLCPCCGQEWPQGKPVPEGLELIPKQIESTEYTGMIIDCRGFKINPCLFPKIYNELFEEVYSINFARLNNVVNTGLVLYTTQDLY
;
A
#
# COMPACT_ATOMS: atom_id res chain seq x y z
N MET A 1 10.21 16.50 61.80
CA MET A 1 10.09 15.12 61.32
C MET A 1 9.51 15.17 59.91
N LYS A 2 10.33 14.88 58.89
CA LYS A 2 9.95 14.96 57.46
C LYS A 2 9.10 13.74 57.11
N ILE A 3 7.91 13.93 56.54
CA ILE A 3 7.10 12.84 55.99
C ILE A 3 6.82 13.12 54.51
N PHE A 4 7.07 12.07 53.74
CA PHE A 4 7.23 11.97 52.30
C PHE A 4 6.03 12.46 51.49
N ARG A 5 6.32 13.20 50.41
CA ARG A 5 5.43 13.37 49.25
C ARG A 5 5.34 12.03 48.52
N VAL A 6 4.16 11.41 48.51
CA VAL A 6 3.86 10.31 47.58
C VAL A 6 3.36 10.94 46.29
N PHE A 7 4.19 10.88 45.24
CA PHE A 7 3.80 11.16 43.87
C PHE A 7 2.91 10.01 43.39
N LEU A 8 1.61 10.25 43.31
CA LEU A 8 0.67 9.39 42.59
C LEU A 8 0.85 9.67 41.09
N ILE A 9 1.76 8.92 40.46
CA ILE A 9 1.83 8.83 39.01
C ILE A 9 0.60 8.01 38.58
N PHE A 10 -0.46 8.70 38.15
CA PHE A 10 -1.54 8.07 37.40
C PHE A 10 -0.95 7.64 36.05
N ALA A 11 -0.47 6.39 35.99
CA ALA A 11 -0.19 5.71 34.75
C ALA A 11 -1.51 5.63 33.97
N SER A 12 -1.59 6.44 32.92
CA SER A 12 -2.62 6.42 31.90
C SER A 12 -3.03 4.98 31.62
N VAL A 13 -4.29 4.66 31.91
CA VAL A 13 -4.96 3.43 31.51
C VAL A 13 -4.86 3.36 29.98
N PHE A 14 -3.88 2.60 29.51
CA PHE A 14 -3.76 2.26 28.10
C PHE A 14 -4.99 1.43 27.78
N VAL A 15 -5.85 2.00 26.96
CA VAL A 15 -7.09 1.41 26.47
C VAL A 15 -6.80 -0.03 26.05
N LEU A 16 -7.55 -0.97 26.63
CA LEU A 16 -7.71 -2.33 26.12
C LEU A 16 -8.18 -2.24 24.66
N ARG A 17 -7.23 -2.15 23.72
CA ARG A 17 -7.50 -2.42 22.31
C ARG A 17 -7.76 -3.92 22.24
N PHE A 18 -9.04 -4.29 22.20
CA PHE A 18 -9.45 -5.56 21.63
C PHE A 18 -8.73 -5.73 20.29
N ALA A 19 -8.14 -6.91 20.09
CA ALA A 19 -7.31 -7.28 18.95
C ALA A 19 -7.98 -6.94 17.61
N ALA A 20 -7.67 -5.75 17.08
CA ALA A 20 -7.90 -5.38 15.70
C ALA A 20 -6.52 -5.40 15.05
N ALA A 21 -6.39 -6.05 13.90
CA ALA A 21 -5.12 -5.98 13.20
C ALA A 21 -4.96 -4.55 12.64
N GLU A 22 -3.71 -4.12 12.53
CA GLU A 22 -3.36 -2.80 12.02
C GLU A 22 -2.38 -2.97 10.86
N MET A 23 -2.60 -2.19 9.80
CA MET A 23 -1.69 -2.12 8.66
C MET A 23 -0.65 -1.03 8.91
N ASP A 24 0.59 -1.45 9.02
CA ASP A 24 1.77 -0.60 9.04
C ASP A 24 2.12 -0.25 7.60
N TRP A 25 1.62 0.89 7.11
CA TRP A 25 1.84 1.32 5.73
C TRP A 25 3.29 1.69 5.45
N ASP A 26 4.07 2.07 6.48
CA ASP A 26 5.48 2.38 6.34
C ASP A 26 6.31 1.13 6.00
N ASN A 27 6.00 0.01 6.67
CA ASN A 27 6.71 -1.26 6.47
C ASN A 27 5.98 -2.25 5.56
N MET A 28 4.78 -1.88 5.09
CA MET A 28 3.86 -2.75 4.36
C MET A 28 3.58 -4.09 5.06
N VAL A 29 3.21 -4.02 6.33
CA VAL A 29 3.00 -5.21 7.17
C VAL A 29 1.66 -5.16 7.89
N ILE A 30 0.93 -6.29 7.87
CA ILE A 30 -0.23 -6.49 8.74
C ILE A 30 0.22 -7.20 10.02
N LYS A 31 -0.14 -6.64 11.17
CA LYS A 31 0.14 -7.23 12.50
C LYS A 31 -1.17 -7.57 13.20
N SER A 32 -1.29 -8.80 13.69
CA SER A 32 -2.44 -9.24 14.50
C SER A 32 -1.95 -9.95 15.75
N SER A 33 -2.67 -9.79 16.86
CA SER A 33 -2.44 -10.59 18.08
C SER A 33 -3.64 -11.49 18.39
N ALA A 34 -3.39 -12.67 18.96
CA ALA A 34 -4.43 -13.58 19.42
C ALA A 34 -3.93 -14.46 20.57
N THR A 35 -4.86 -15.01 21.35
CA THR A 35 -4.61 -15.99 22.42
C THR A 35 -4.44 -17.43 21.90
N ASN A 36 -4.74 -17.65 20.63
CA ASN A 36 -4.74 -18.94 19.94
C ASN A 36 -4.17 -18.76 18.52
N GLN A 37 -3.28 -19.66 18.11
CA GLN A 37 -2.67 -19.67 16.78
C GLN A 37 -3.67 -19.75 15.61
N ALA A 38 -4.70 -20.58 15.70
CA ALA A 38 -5.71 -20.73 14.66
C ALA A 38 -6.51 -19.44 14.45
N SER A 39 -6.92 -18.79 15.56
CA SER A 39 -7.68 -17.54 15.51
C SER A 39 -6.88 -16.38 14.90
N ALA A 40 -5.55 -16.39 15.02
CA ALA A 40 -4.74 -15.32 14.46
C ALA A 40 -4.68 -15.32 12.93
N VAL A 41 -4.64 -16.50 12.30
CA VAL A 41 -4.64 -16.59 10.83
C VAL A 41 -5.97 -16.08 10.28
N ASP A 42 -7.08 -16.41 10.93
CA ASP A 42 -8.41 -15.91 10.56
C ASP A 42 -8.50 -14.38 10.71
N LEU A 43 -7.93 -13.81 11.78
CA LEU A 43 -7.85 -12.36 11.96
C LEU A 43 -6.98 -11.72 10.87
N LEU A 44 -5.77 -12.24 10.61
CA LEU A 44 -4.92 -11.75 9.53
C LEU A 44 -5.61 -11.79 8.17
N LYS A 45 -6.31 -12.88 7.87
CA LYS A 45 -7.07 -13.03 6.63
C LYS A 45 -8.18 -11.97 6.55
N LYS A 46 -8.98 -11.83 7.60
CA LYS A 46 -10.07 -10.85 7.67
C LYS A 46 -9.54 -9.44 7.40
N GLU A 47 -8.39 -9.12 7.97
CA GLU A 47 -7.81 -7.78 7.92
C GLU A 47 -7.19 -7.51 6.55
N LEU A 48 -6.43 -8.47 6.01
CA LEU A 48 -5.96 -8.43 4.63
C LEU A 48 -7.11 -8.23 3.64
N TYR A 49 -8.22 -8.96 3.80
CA TYR A 49 -9.38 -8.87 2.91
C TYR A 49 -10.12 -7.54 3.04
N SER A 50 -10.04 -6.90 4.20
CA SER A 50 -10.66 -5.60 4.46
C SER A 50 -9.88 -4.41 3.88
N LEU A 51 -8.58 -4.61 3.57
CA LEU A 51 -7.76 -3.56 2.98
C LEU A 51 -8.34 -3.09 1.65
N GLN A 52 -8.23 -1.78 1.40
CA GLN A 52 -8.59 -1.22 0.10
C GLN A 52 -7.56 -1.63 -0.95
N HIS A 53 -8.02 -2.26 -2.02
CA HIS A 53 -7.19 -2.67 -3.14
C HIS A 53 -7.01 -1.49 -4.11
N ASP A 54 -8.12 -0.93 -4.56
CA ASP A 54 -8.21 0.21 -5.47
C ASP A 54 -9.24 1.24 -4.97
N GLU A 55 -9.67 2.18 -5.82
CA GLU A 55 -10.68 3.20 -5.49
C GLU A 55 -12.08 2.65 -5.16
N SER A 56 -12.36 1.40 -5.52
CA SER A 56 -13.71 0.82 -5.59
C SER A 56 -13.86 -0.51 -4.86
N LYS A 57 -12.77 -1.25 -4.66
CA LYS A 57 -12.78 -2.63 -4.20
C LYS A 57 -11.82 -2.83 -3.04
N THR A 58 -12.24 -3.68 -2.11
CA THR A 58 -11.34 -4.27 -1.13
C THR A 58 -10.52 -5.40 -1.76
N VAL A 59 -9.46 -5.84 -1.08
CA VAL A 59 -8.70 -7.04 -1.45
C VAL A 59 -9.61 -8.27 -1.51
N GLY A 60 -10.53 -8.40 -0.57
CA GLY A 60 -11.52 -9.48 -0.59
C GLY A 60 -12.39 -9.45 -1.85
N ASP A 61 -12.87 -8.28 -2.25
CA ASP A 61 -13.69 -8.14 -3.46
C ASP A 61 -12.88 -8.40 -4.74
N PHE A 62 -11.61 -7.99 -4.76
CA PHE A 62 -10.70 -8.27 -5.86
C PHE A 62 -10.47 -9.79 -6.04
N LEU A 63 -10.27 -10.52 -4.94
CA LEU A 63 -9.95 -11.95 -4.97
C LEU A 63 -11.14 -12.84 -5.29
N LYS A 64 -12.37 -12.47 -4.89
CA LYS A 64 -13.60 -13.24 -5.16
C LYS A 64 -13.81 -13.55 -6.65
N VAL A 65 -13.25 -12.74 -7.54
CA VAL A 65 -13.37 -12.92 -8.99
C VAL A 65 -12.43 -14.03 -9.51
N ASP A 66 -11.37 -14.36 -8.78
CA ASP A 66 -10.32 -15.32 -9.18
C ASP A 66 -10.03 -16.31 -8.03
N PHE A 67 -10.81 -17.39 -7.99
CA PHE A 67 -10.70 -18.44 -6.96
C PHE A 67 -9.30 -19.09 -6.91
N ILE A 68 -8.60 -19.20 -8.05
CA ILE A 68 -7.26 -19.78 -8.09
C ILE A 68 -6.28 -18.87 -7.32
N ARG A 69 -6.37 -17.56 -7.58
CA ARG A 69 -5.57 -16.56 -6.88
C ARG A 69 -5.93 -16.48 -5.40
N GLU A 70 -7.20 -16.54 -5.05
CA GLU A 70 -7.67 -16.57 -3.66
C GLU A 70 -7.10 -17.79 -2.90
N ASN A 71 -7.16 -18.98 -3.50
CA ASN A 71 -6.60 -20.19 -2.87
C ASN A 71 -5.09 -20.14 -2.71
N LYS A 72 -4.37 -19.61 -3.71
CA LYS A 72 -2.91 -19.41 -3.59
C LYS A 72 -2.59 -18.48 -2.43
N LEU A 73 -3.32 -17.37 -2.30
CA LEU A 73 -3.13 -16.43 -1.20
C LEU A 73 -3.43 -17.10 0.15
N ASN A 74 -4.53 -17.83 0.27
CA ASN A 74 -4.88 -18.56 1.48
C ASN A 74 -3.79 -19.57 1.87
N GLY A 75 -3.19 -20.27 0.90
CA GLY A 75 -2.04 -21.14 1.13
C GLY A 75 -0.84 -20.39 1.71
N LEU A 76 -0.50 -19.22 1.16
CA LEU A 76 0.61 -18.39 1.64
C LEU A 76 0.39 -17.86 3.07
N LEU A 77 -0.84 -17.53 3.45
CA LEU A 77 -1.12 -17.07 4.82
C LEU A 77 -0.75 -18.11 5.88
N TYR A 78 -0.83 -19.41 5.54
CA TYR A 78 -0.37 -20.46 6.43
C TYR A 78 1.16 -20.60 6.48
N GLU A 79 1.89 -20.16 5.46
CA GLU A 79 3.36 -20.15 5.40
C GLU A 79 3.98 -18.99 6.22
N TYR A 80 3.38 -17.80 6.19
CA TYR A 80 3.89 -16.57 6.81
C TYR A 80 3.72 -16.50 8.35
N ARG A 81 3.81 -17.64 9.04
CA ARG A 81 3.73 -17.71 10.52
C ARG A 81 5.01 -17.20 11.19
N THR A 82 5.36 -15.92 11.01
CA THR A 82 6.34 -15.29 11.91
C THR A 82 5.63 -15.00 13.23
N MET A 83 5.83 -15.88 14.21
CA MET A 83 5.18 -15.80 15.51
C MET A 83 6.15 -15.22 16.54
N LYS A 84 5.78 -14.11 17.17
CA LYS A 84 6.36 -13.73 18.46
C LYS A 84 5.39 -14.17 19.55
N GLN A 85 5.88 -14.97 20.49
CA GLN A 85 5.11 -15.40 21.65
C GLN A 85 5.48 -14.53 22.85
N ASN A 86 4.50 -13.87 23.44
CA ASN A 86 4.64 -13.10 24.67
C ASN A 86 3.88 -13.80 25.80
N TYR A 87 4.47 -13.86 26.98
CA TYR A 87 3.79 -14.30 28.20
C TYR A 87 3.30 -13.07 28.96
N LEU A 88 2.00 -13.03 29.25
CA LEU A 88 1.37 -11.94 29.97
C LEU A 88 1.46 -12.17 31.49
N THR A 89 1.31 -11.09 32.27
CA THR A 89 1.43 -11.12 33.74
C THR A 89 0.35 -11.96 34.43
N ASP A 90 -0.77 -12.20 33.75
CA ASP A 90 -1.86 -13.06 34.20
C ASP A 90 -1.62 -14.56 33.88
N GLY A 91 -0.45 -14.90 33.33
CA GLY A 91 -0.10 -16.27 32.95
C GLY A 91 -0.67 -16.71 31.60
N SER A 92 -1.41 -15.85 30.90
CA SER A 92 -1.87 -16.13 29.54
C SER A 92 -0.75 -15.89 28.50
N THR A 93 -0.95 -16.43 27.30
CA THR A 93 0.00 -16.31 26.19
C THR A 93 -0.63 -15.48 25.06
N GLU A 94 0.11 -14.49 24.57
CA GLU A 94 -0.22 -13.72 23.39
C GLU A 94 0.69 -14.13 22.23
N TYR A 95 0.08 -14.42 21.09
CA TYR A 95 0.77 -14.68 19.83
C TYR A 95 0.62 -13.48 18.91
N VAL A 96 1.74 -12.90 18.50
CA VAL A 96 1.78 -11.80 17.52
C VAL A 96 2.23 -12.36 16.18
N PHE A 97 1.44 -12.10 15.15
CA PHE A 97 1.69 -12.53 13.78
C PHE A 97 1.97 -11.32 12.91
N GLN A 98 2.94 -11.48 12.02
CA GLN A 98 3.36 -10.45 11.08
C GLN A 98 3.29 -11.01 9.65
N LEU A 99 2.47 -10.37 8.82
CA LEU A 99 2.36 -10.67 7.39
C LEU A 99 2.98 -9.53 6.57
N PRO A 100 4.13 -9.74 5.91
CA PRO A 100 4.62 -8.79 4.93
C PRO A 100 3.75 -8.84 3.68
N LEU A 101 3.26 -7.68 3.23
CA LEU A 101 2.47 -7.60 2.00
C LEU A 101 3.33 -7.67 0.75
N THR A 102 4.63 -7.44 0.83
CA THR A 102 5.54 -7.47 -0.32
C THR A 102 5.75 -8.88 -0.88
N ASN A 103 6.44 -8.98 -2.01
CA ASN A 103 6.85 -10.23 -2.65
C ASN A 103 5.65 -11.12 -3.04
N LYS A 104 5.53 -12.30 -2.41
CA LYS A 104 4.55 -13.32 -2.78
C LYS A 104 3.11 -12.81 -2.60
N ILE A 105 2.84 -12.02 -1.56
CA ILE A 105 1.50 -11.51 -1.29
C ILE A 105 1.13 -10.46 -2.35
N LEU A 106 1.94 -9.42 -2.53
CA LEU A 106 1.64 -8.35 -3.49
C LEU A 106 1.57 -8.84 -4.93
N SER A 107 2.41 -9.83 -5.31
CA SER A 107 2.39 -10.39 -6.67
C SER A 107 1.05 -11.05 -7.01
N LEU A 108 0.35 -11.64 -6.03
CA LEU A 108 -1.02 -12.13 -6.23
C LEU A 108 -2.04 -11.01 -6.30
N LEU A 109 -1.80 -9.91 -5.59
CA LEU A 109 -2.72 -8.77 -5.52
C LEU A 109 -2.55 -7.78 -6.68
N LEU A 110 -1.59 -7.97 -7.59
CA LEU A 110 -1.40 -7.09 -8.73
C LEU A 110 -2.65 -7.03 -9.62
N PRO A 111 -3.15 -5.82 -9.96
CA PRO A 111 -4.17 -5.65 -10.99
C PRO A 111 -3.59 -5.87 -12.39
N ASN A 112 -4.47 -6.10 -13.36
CA ASN A 112 -4.08 -6.10 -14.76
C ASN A 112 -3.72 -4.68 -15.19
N THR A 113 -2.51 -4.50 -15.72
CA THR A 113 -2.05 -3.21 -16.23
C THR A 113 -2.52 -2.99 -17.67
N LYS A 114 -2.68 -1.72 -18.04
CA LYS A 114 -3.04 -1.29 -19.40
C LYS A 114 -1.95 -0.38 -19.95
N PRO A 115 -1.79 -0.30 -21.28
CA PRO A 115 -0.97 0.73 -21.90
C PRO A 115 -1.45 2.11 -21.47
N VAL A 116 -0.51 2.97 -21.07
CA VAL A 116 -0.78 4.33 -20.60
C VAL A 116 -0.39 5.35 -21.66
N LYS A 117 -1.19 6.41 -21.73
CA LYS A 117 -0.90 7.60 -22.52
C LYS A 117 -0.21 8.60 -21.60
N LEU A 118 1.00 9.04 -21.97
CA LEU A 118 1.71 10.07 -21.22
C LEU A 118 1.01 11.43 -21.38
N VAL A 119 0.87 12.16 -20.27
CA VAL A 119 0.33 13.52 -20.24
C VAL A 119 1.47 14.53 -20.37
N VAL A 120 2.25 14.38 -21.44
CA VAL A 120 3.31 15.33 -21.81
C VAL A 120 3.24 15.60 -23.30
N PRO A 121 3.67 16.78 -23.77
CA PRO A 121 3.81 17.02 -25.20
C PRO A 121 4.71 15.95 -25.81
N MET A 122 4.22 15.30 -26.87
CA MET A 122 5.00 14.31 -27.60
C MET A 122 5.71 15.02 -28.76
N LEU A 123 6.96 14.67 -29.01
CA LEU A 123 7.84 15.26 -30.02
C LEU A 123 8.02 14.30 -31.19
N CYS A 124 8.17 14.88 -32.38
CA CYS A 124 8.59 14.17 -33.58
C CYS A 124 10.04 13.68 -33.42
N PRO A 125 10.33 12.38 -33.58
CA PRO A 125 11.69 11.86 -33.46
C PRO A 125 12.65 12.39 -34.54
N CYS A 126 12.12 12.86 -35.67
CA CYS A 126 12.94 13.34 -36.79
C CYS A 126 13.39 14.79 -36.64
N CYS A 127 12.58 15.66 -36.02
CA CYS A 127 12.85 17.11 -35.96
C CYS A 127 12.74 17.73 -34.57
N GLY A 128 12.30 16.97 -33.55
CA GLY A 128 12.15 17.46 -32.18
C GLY A 128 10.99 18.44 -31.95
N GLN A 129 10.17 18.72 -32.96
CA GLN A 129 9.00 19.59 -32.82
C GLN A 129 7.83 18.87 -32.15
N GLU A 130 7.01 19.61 -31.42
CA GLU A 130 5.78 19.08 -30.82
C GLU A 130 4.83 18.53 -31.89
N TRP A 131 4.29 17.35 -31.62
CA TRP A 131 3.34 16.71 -32.50
C TRP A 131 2.02 17.49 -32.48
N PRO A 132 1.47 17.89 -33.64
CA PRO A 132 0.24 18.67 -33.67
C PRO A 132 -0.93 17.91 -33.05
N GLN A 133 -1.70 18.59 -32.19
CA GLN A 133 -2.86 18.00 -31.52
C GLN A 133 -3.87 17.49 -32.55
N GLY A 134 -4.36 16.25 -32.35
CA GLY A 134 -5.38 15.63 -33.20
C GLY A 134 -4.88 15.05 -34.52
N LYS A 135 -3.60 15.18 -34.87
CA LYS A 135 -3.06 14.50 -36.07
C LYS A 135 -2.72 13.03 -35.78
N PRO A 136 -3.11 12.09 -36.66
CA PRO A 136 -2.76 10.69 -36.49
C PRO A 136 -1.25 10.51 -36.63
N VAL A 137 -0.68 9.66 -35.77
CA VAL A 137 0.72 9.27 -35.86
C VAL A 137 0.85 8.21 -36.96
N PRO A 138 1.76 8.37 -37.93
CA PRO A 138 2.02 7.34 -38.96
C PRO A 138 2.36 5.99 -38.33
N GLU A 139 1.93 4.91 -38.98
CA GLU A 139 2.20 3.55 -38.53
C GLU A 139 3.72 3.30 -38.47
N GLY A 140 4.20 2.72 -37.37
CA GLY A 140 5.63 2.48 -37.13
C GLY A 140 6.42 3.69 -36.61
N LEU A 141 5.80 4.86 -36.42
CA LEU A 141 6.46 6.03 -35.82
C LEU A 141 6.15 6.11 -34.32
N GLU A 142 7.17 5.98 -33.47
CA GLU A 142 7.06 6.21 -32.03
C GLU A 142 7.46 7.66 -31.70
N LEU A 143 6.56 8.41 -31.08
CA LEU A 143 6.85 9.78 -30.64
C LEU A 143 7.68 9.78 -29.35
N ILE A 144 8.48 10.83 -29.16
CA ILE A 144 9.35 10.98 -27.98
C ILE A 144 8.68 11.93 -26.99
N PRO A 145 8.53 11.58 -25.70
CA PRO A 145 8.02 12.54 -24.72
C PRO A 145 8.96 13.73 -24.58
N LYS A 146 8.43 14.96 -24.63
CA LYS A 146 9.19 16.18 -24.38
C LYS A 146 9.74 16.14 -22.96
N GLN A 147 11.06 16.15 -22.84
CA GLN A 147 11.70 16.34 -21.54
C GLN A 147 11.51 17.80 -21.15
N ILE A 148 10.73 18.03 -20.09
CA ILE A 148 10.63 19.34 -19.47
C ILE A 148 11.89 19.47 -18.61
N GLU A 149 12.71 20.50 -18.87
CA GLU A 149 13.83 20.85 -17.99
C GLU A 149 13.27 21.03 -16.58
N SER A 150 13.48 20.02 -15.75
CA SER A 150 13.05 19.99 -14.38
C SER A 150 14.29 19.82 -13.53
N THR A 151 14.29 20.49 -12.39
CA THR A 151 15.21 20.16 -11.31
C THR A 151 15.14 18.65 -11.09
N GLU A 152 16.29 17.98 -11.03
CA GLU A 152 16.31 16.54 -10.77
C GLU A 152 15.74 16.28 -9.38
N TYR A 153 14.59 15.62 -9.31
CA TYR A 153 13.97 15.19 -8.06
C TYR A 153 14.22 13.69 -7.86
N THR A 154 14.49 13.30 -6.62
CA THR A 154 14.68 11.89 -6.23
C THR A 154 13.36 11.19 -5.88
N GLY A 155 12.26 11.95 -5.74
CA GLY A 155 10.96 11.43 -5.36
C GLY A 155 9.86 12.48 -5.43
N MET A 156 8.64 12.06 -5.10
CA MET A 156 7.44 12.88 -5.09
C MET A 156 6.72 12.71 -3.75
N ILE A 157 6.37 13.82 -3.11
CA ILE A 157 5.55 13.86 -1.90
C ILE A 157 4.23 14.52 -2.28
N ILE A 158 3.12 13.88 -1.94
CA ILE A 158 1.78 14.42 -2.19
C ILE A 158 1.12 14.64 -0.84
N ASP A 159 0.90 15.90 -0.51
CA ASP A 159 0.17 16.28 0.69
C ASP A 159 -1.32 16.13 0.47
N CYS A 160 -1.86 15.01 0.94
CA CYS A 160 -3.29 14.72 0.94
C CYS A 160 -3.97 15.04 2.28
N ARG A 161 -3.34 15.83 3.17
CA ARG A 161 -3.98 16.23 4.44
C ARG A 161 -5.22 17.08 4.17
N GLY A 162 -6.24 16.94 5.03
CA GLY A 162 -7.52 17.62 4.86
C GLY A 162 -8.48 16.94 3.85
N PHE A 163 -7.99 15.99 3.05
CA PHE A 163 -8.85 15.14 2.23
C PHE A 163 -9.29 13.90 3.01
N LYS A 164 -10.53 13.47 2.81
CA LYS A 164 -11.07 12.23 3.38
C LYS A 164 -10.70 11.04 2.48
N ILE A 165 -9.41 10.78 2.33
CA ILE A 165 -8.90 9.63 1.57
C ILE A 165 -8.59 8.46 2.50
N ASN A 166 -8.85 7.26 2.02
CA ASN A 166 -8.43 6.03 2.70
C ASN A 166 -7.22 5.46 1.96
N PRO A 167 -6.15 5.06 2.67
CA PRO A 167 -5.04 4.35 2.07
C PRO A 167 -5.51 3.09 1.34
N CYS A 168 -4.97 2.87 0.14
CA CYS A 168 -5.18 1.66 -0.65
C CYS A 168 -3.86 1.17 -1.27
N LEU A 169 -3.83 -0.09 -1.70
CA LEU A 169 -2.63 -0.72 -2.28
C LEU A 169 -2.24 -0.12 -3.63
N PHE A 170 -3.22 0.22 -4.47
CA PHE A 170 -3.00 0.70 -5.83
C PHE A 170 -3.73 2.04 -6.08
N PRO A 171 -3.30 3.15 -5.46
CA PRO A 171 -3.89 4.45 -5.71
C PRO A 171 -3.61 4.94 -7.13
N LYS A 172 -4.44 5.89 -7.56
CA LYS A 172 -4.29 6.64 -8.82
C LYS A 172 -4.26 8.13 -8.50
N ILE A 173 -3.46 8.88 -9.26
CA ILE A 173 -3.43 10.33 -9.19
C ILE A 173 -3.85 10.86 -10.54
N TYR A 174 -4.72 11.87 -10.49
CA TYR A 174 -5.25 12.56 -11.65
C TYR A 174 -4.82 14.02 -11.61
N ASN A 175 -4.62 14.63 -12.78
CA ASN A 175 -4.47 16.08 -12.89
C ASN A 175 -5.83 16.79 -12.82
N GLU A 176 -5.84 18.13 -12.91
CA GLU A 176 -7.07 18.93 -12.86
C GLU A 176 -8.01 18.69 -14.05
N LEU A 177 -7.52 18.08 -15.12
CA LEU A 177 -8.30 17.69 -16.29
C LEU A 177 -8.82 16.25 -16.19
N PHE A 178 -8.66 15.61 -15.03
CA PHE A 178 -9.01 14.20 -14.78
C PHE A 178 -8.23 13.19 -15.65
N GLU A 179 -7.05 13.56 -16.11
CA GLU A 179 -6.13 12.65 -16.79
C GLU A 179 -5.28 11.92 -15.76
N GLU A 180 -5.14 10.60 -15.90
CA GLU A 180 -4.32 9.77 -15.01
C GLU A 180 -2.84 10.10 -15.23
N VAL A 181 -2.16 10.57 -14.18
CA VAL A 181 -0.73 10.93 -14.22
C VAL A 181 0.15 9.97 -13.43
N TYR A 182 -0.45 9.14 -12.58
CA TYR A 182 0.28 8.12 -11.82
C TYR A 182 -0.66 6.98 -11.42
N SER A 183 -0.17 5.75 -11.58
CA SER A 183 -0.79 4.52 -11.09
C SER A 183 0.17 3.34 -11.29
N ILE A 184 -0.29 2.14 -10.95
CA ILE A 184 0.37 0.88 -11.30
C ILE A 184 0.69 0.72 -12.80
N ASN A 185 -0.06 1.37 -13.69
CA ASN A 185 0.18 1.30 -15.14
C ASN A 185 1.50 1.98 -15.55
N PHE A 186 1.97 2.95 -14.77
CA PHE A 186 3.22 3.68 -15.02
C PHE A 186 4.43 3.03 -14.33
N ALA A 187 4.20 2.06 -13.45
CA ALA A 187 5.22 1.49 -12.59
C ALA A 187 5.84 0.21 -13.16
N ARG A 188 7.11 -0.05 -12.82
CA ARG A 188 7.74 -1.35 -13.07
C ARG A 188 7.22 -2.36 -12.05
N LEU A 189 6.51 -3.38 -12.50
CA LEU A 189 5.84 -4.36 -11.63
C LEU A 189 6.79 -5.03 -10.63
N ASN A 190 8.02 -5.37 -11.03
CA ASN A 190 9.00 -5.97 -10.11
C ASN A 190 9.35 -5.05 -8.94
N ASN A 191 9.43 -3.73 -9.17
CA ASN A 191 9.68 -2.77 -8.09
C ASN A 191 8.47 -2.71 -7.17
N VAL A 192 7.26 -2.62 -7.74
CA VAL A 192 6.02 -2.58 -6.96
C VAL A 192 5.90 -3.81 -6.08
N VAL A 193 6.16 -5.01 -6.60
CA VAL A 193 6.12 -6.25 -5.81
C VAL A 193 7.06 -6.20 -4.61
N ASN A 194 8.24 -5.58 -4.75
CA ASN A 194 9.25 -5.55 -3.70
C ASN A 194 8.99 -4.45 -2.65
N THR A 195 8.46 -3.29 -3.05
CA THR A 195 8.42 -2.09 -2.20
C THR A 195 7.04 -1.45 -2.05
N GLY A 196 6.02 -1.98 -2.73
CA GLY A 196 4.73 -1.29 -2.88
C GLY A 196 4.74 -0.25 -3.98
N LEU A 197 3.54 0.28 -4.28
CA LEU A 197 3.38 1.37 -5.23
C LEU A 197 3.70 2.72 -4.57
N VAL A 198 3.12 2.98 -3.39
CA VAL A 198 3.33 4.20 -2.61
C VAL A 198 3.55 3.88 -1.14
N LEU A 199 4.11 4.85 -0.42
CA LEU A 199 4.19 4.89 1.03
C LEU A 199 3.15 5.88 1.56
N TYR A 200 2.38 5.51 2.58
CA TYR A 200 1.55 6.46 3.33
C TYR A 200 2.20 6.73 4.66
N THR A 201 2.43 8.01 4.96
CA THR A 201 3.01 8.41 6.24
C THR A 201 2.27 9.59 6.84
N THR A 202 2.23 9.65 8.16
CA THR A 202 1.77 10.82 8.92
C THR A 202 2.94 11.65 9.46
N GLN A 203 4.16 11.18 9.23
CA GLN A 203 5.37 11.88 9.69
C GLN A 203 5.65 13.06 8.77
N ASP A 204 6.00 14.19 9.39
CA ASP A 204 6.55 15.32 8.68
C ASP A 204 7.96 14.93 8.18
N LEU A 205 8.13 14.85 6.86
CA LEU A 205 9.39 14.50 6.21
C LEU A 205 10.28 15.75 6.09
N TYR A 206 10.81 16.26 7.21
CA TYR A 206 11.74 17.40 7.24
C TYR A 206 12.90 17.17 8.22
#